data_AF-A2D9Q8-F1
#
_entry.id   AF-A2D9Q8-F1
#
_cell.length_a   1.000
_cell.length_b   1.000
_cell.length_c   1.000
_cell.angle_alpha   90.00
_cell.angle_beta   90.00
_cell.angle_gamma   90.00
#
_symmetry.space_group_name_H-M   'P 1'
#
loop_
_entity.id
_entity.type
_entity.pdbx_description
1 polymer ?
#
loop_
_entity_poly.entity_id
_entity_poly.type
_entity_poly.pdbx_seq_one_letter_code
_entity_poly.pdbx_strand_id
1 'polypeptide(L)'
;MQHVKKSPSNINYIFDISVCNCGDLKYAIIFQINFGDIRFSNSNITNNKCSLLSSYYSILEGKSGTCNFSTFIENSQTGSESLCFDSYSDSLAQTVSYCNVIGNKCETDNNQVLFSCGYATNVDHCIFLNNTAKYMFYISSGYTLTISCSNVESKSTTGGTVTFFHLNTENCPTGIKDISNKLSYLSKIAKTSAAELIS
;
A
#
# COMPACT_ATOMS: atom_id res chain seq x y z
N MET A 1 6.01 7.57 -13.38
CA MET A 1 7.22 7.70 -12.54
C MET A 1 7.52 9.17 -12.35
N GLN A 2 7.69 9.64 -11.12
CA GLN A 2 8.03 11.03 -10.80
C GLN A 2 9.36 11.06 -10.04
N HIS A 3 10.34 11.79 -10.57
CA HIS A 3 11.61 12.05 -9.89
C HIS A 3 11.66 13.50 -9.49
N VAL A 4 12.01 13.76 -8.23
CA VAL A 4 12.17 15.12 -7.74
C VAL A 4 13.62 15.37 -7.38
N LYS A 5 14.05 16.63 -7.40
CA LYS A 5 15.42 16.99 -7.04
C LYS A 5 15.73 16.49 -5.62
N LYS A 6 16.83 15.73 -5.50
CA LYS A 6 17.37 15.24 -4.24
C LYS A 6 17.76 16.41 -3.32
N SER A 7 16.92 16.73 -2.35
CA SER A 7 17.23 17.70 -1.30
C SER A 7 16.35 17.45 -0.07
N PRO A 8 16.90 17.49 1.16
CA PRO A 8 16.11 17.44 2.40
C PRO A 8 15.10 18.58 2.57
N SER A 9 15.28 19.67 1.81
CA SER A 9 14.38 20.83 1.80
C SER A 9 13.20 20.67 0.83
N ASN A 10 13.25 19.70 -0.08
CA ASN A 10 12.21 19.52 -1.09
C ASN A 10 11.12 18.60 -0.54
N ILE A 11 9.88 19.07 -0.61
CA ILE A 11 8.71 18.35 -0.15
C ILE A 11 7.85 17.98 -1.34
N ASN A 12 7.43 16.73 -1.40
CA ASN A 12 6.63 16.14 -2.44
C ASN A 12 5.31 15.68 -1.86
N TYR A 13 4.25 16.40 -2.22
CA TYR A 13 2.90 16.07 -1.83
C TYR A 13 2.20 15.39 -2.99
N ILE A 14 1.66 14.21 -2.73
CA ILE A 14 0.71 13.55 -3.60
C ILE A 14 -0.55 13.33 -2.78
N PHE A 15 -1.60 13.99 -3.23
CA PHE A 15 -2.90 14.00 -2.58
C PHE A 15 -3.97 13.84 -3.64
N ASP A 16 -5.05 13.15 -3.29
CA ASP A 16 -6.26 13.03 -4.10
C ASP A 16 -6.01 12.49 -5.52
N ILE A 17 -5.05 11.57 -5.70
CA ILE A 17 -4.82 10.93 -6.99
C ILE A 17 -5.62 9.63 -7.12
N SER A 18 -6.03 9.31 -8.34
CA SER A 18 -6.62 8.02 -8.67
C SER A 18 -5.86 7.39 -9.84
N VAL A 19 -5.36 6.17 -9.66
CA VAL A 19 -4.70 5.40 -10.71
C VAL A 19 -5.40 4.06 -10.84
N CYS A 20 -6.05 3.84 -11.98
CA CYS A 20 -6.88 2.64 -12.16
C CYS A 20 -6.79 2.04 -13.56
N ASN A 21 -7.05 0.74 -13.63
CA ASN A 21 -7.15 -0.04 -14.88
C ASN A 21 -5.91 0.09 -15.77
N CYS A 22 -4.75 0.33 -15.18
CA CYS A 22 -3.50 0.34 -15.92
C CYS A 22 -3.00 -1.10 -16.09
N GLY A 23 -2.91 -1.53 -17.35
CA GLY A 23 -2.06 -2.64 -17.78
C GLY A 23 -2.76 -3.88 -18.33
N ASP A 24 -2.36 -4.24 -19.56
CA ASP A 24 -1.85 -5.58 -19.83
C ASP A 24 -0.46 -5.69 -19.16
N LEU A 25 0.02 -6.90 -18.84
CA LEU A 25 1.27 -7.23 -18.10
C LEU A 25 2.60 -6.62 -18.64
N LYS A 26 2.55 -5.67 -19.56
CA LYS A 26 3.67 -4.97 -20.20
C LYS A 26 4.33 -3.91 -19.33
N TYR A 27 3.63 -3.35 -18.34
CA TYR A 27 4.19 -2.33 -17.46
C TYR A 27 4.79 -2.96 -16.21
N ALA A 28 6.01 -2.54 -15.88
CA ALA A 28 6.72 -3.00 -14.70
C ALA A 28 6.36 -2.22 -13.43
N ILE A 29 5.87 -0.98 -13.51
CA ILE A 29 5.61 -0.15 -12.32
C ILE A 29 4.45 0.80 -12.62
N ILE A 30 3.45 0.84 -11.76
CA ILE A 30 2.30 1.77 -11.88
C ILE A 30 2.65 3.16 -11.40
N PHE A 31 3.05 3.26 -10.13
CA PHE A 31 3.26 4.53 -9.48
C PHE A 31 4.51 4.51 -8.62
N GLN A 32 5.47 5.37 -8.98
CA GLN A 32 6.75 5.50 -8.29
C GLN A 32 7.10 6.97 -8.09
N ILE A 33 7.51 7.30 -6.87
CA ILE A 33 8.06 8.60 -6.50
C ILE A 33 9.43 8.38 -5.87
N ASN A 34 10.39 9.19 -6.28
CA ASN A 34 11.72 9.17 -5.70
C ASN A 34 12.08 10.54 -5.11
N PHE A 35 12.67 10.50 -3.93
CA PHE A 35 13.38 11.58 -3.24
C PHE A 35 12.49 12.65 -2.57
N GLY A 36 13.07 13.35 -1.59
CA GLY A 36 12.42 14.42 -0.82
C GLY A 36 11.58 13.92 0.36
N ASP A 37 10.88 14.84 1.02
CA ASP A 37 9.82 14.56 2.01
C ASP A 37 8.57 14.13 1.26
N ILE A 38 8.34 12.81 1.16
CA ILE A 38 7.21 12.23 0.42
C ILE A 38 6.01 12.12 1.36
N ARG A 39 4.92 12.82 1.00
CA ARG A 39 3.63 12.74 1.66
C ARG A 39 2.59 12.27 0.66
N PHE A 40 2.22 11.01 0.78
CA PHE A 40 1.20 10.37 -0.02
C PHE A 40 -0.09 10.30 0.79
N SER A 41 -1.19 10.84 0.29
CA SER A 41 -2.45 10.85 1.03
C SER A 41 -3.69 10.80 0.15
N ASN A 42 -4.81 10.35 0.72
CA ASN A 42 -6.15 10.38 0.09
C ASN A 42 -6.19 9.81 -1.34
N SER A 43 -5.36 8.81 -1.62
CA SER A 43 -5.15 8.34 -2.99
C SER A 43 -5.78 6.97 -3.20
N ASN A 44 -6.23 6.69 -4.42
CA ASN A 44 -6.92 5.46 -4.78
C ASN A 44 -6.21 4.75 -5.94
N ILE A 45 -5.60 3.61 -5.67
CA ILE A 45 -4.85 2.82 -6.65
C ILE A 45 -5.55 1.48 -6.82
N THR A 46 -6.24 1.26 -7.94
CA THR A 46 -7.15 0.11 -8.08
C THR A 46 -7.09 -0.60 -9.41
N ASN A 47 -7.34 -1.91 -9.40
CA ASN A 47 -7.50 -2.72 -10.62
C ASN A 47 -6.31 -2.66 -11.59
N ASN A 48 -5.11 -2.39 -11.08
CA ASN A 48 -3.92 -2.33 -11.92
C ASN A 48 -3.30 -3.72 -12.08
N LYS A 49 -2.78 -4.03 -13.27
CA LYS A 49 -2.08 -5.29 -13.56
C LYS A 49 -0.70 -4.98 -14.10
N CYS A 50 0.33 -5.45 -13.43
CA CYS A 50 1.72 -5.18 -13.81
C CYS A 50 2.61 -6.40 -13.68
N SER A 51 3.80 -6.36 -14.29
CA SER A 51 4.79 -7.40 -14.07
C SER A 51 5.50 -7.24 -12.72
N LEU A 52 5.65 -6.01 -12.20
CA LEU A 52 6.16 -5.68 -10.86
C LEU A 52 5.33 -4.51 -10.27
N LEU A 53 5.45 -4.20 -8.97
CA LEU A 53 5.00 -2.95 -8.33
C LEU A 53 3.63 -2.42 -8.80
N SER A 54 2.59 -3.21 -8.59
CA SER A 54 1.21 -2.93 -9.04
C SER A 54 0.50 -1.81 -8.28
N SER A 55 0.99 -1.42 -7.11
CA SER A 55 0.37 -0.38 -6.28
C SER A 55 1.24 0.87 -6.23
N TYR A 56 2.23 0.90 -5.35
CA TYR A 56 2.96 2.12 -5.04
C TYR A 56 4.39 1.82 -4.58
N TYR A 57 5.33 2.60 -5.10
CA TYR A 57 6.72 2.60 -4.70
C TYR A 57 7.20 4.00 -4.30
N SER A 58 7.87 4.11 -3.15
CA SER A 58 8.53 5.33 -2.72
C SER A 58 9.96 5.09 -2.28
N ILE A 59 10.86 6.02 -2.62
CA ILE A 59 12.22 6.05 -2.06
C ILE A 59 12.46 7.38 -1.35
N LEU A 60 12.72 7.33 -0.04
CA LEU A 60 13.00 8.51 0.77
C LEU A 60 14.46 8.96 0.63
N GLU A 61 14.66 10.29 0.60
CA GLU A 61 15.98 10.90 0.69
C GLU A 61 15.86 12.25 1.41
N GLY A 62 16.38 12.30 2.64
CA GLY A 62 16.50 13.51 3.46
C GLY A 62 15.57 13.56 4.68
N LYS A 63 14.33 13.08 4.61
CA LYS A 63 13.34 13.10 5.72
C LYS A 63 12.42 11.89 5.72
N SER A 64 11.86 11.57 6.89
CA SER A 64 10.84 10.54 7.07
C SER A 64 9.59 10.81 6.23
N GLY A 65 8.97 9.75 5.70
CA GLY A 65 7.84 9.82 4.79
C GLY A 65 6.51 9.41 5.43
N THR A 66 5.42 9.76 4.75
CA THR A 66 4.05 9.40 5.17
C THR A 66 3.20 8.88 4.01
N CYS A 67 2.36 7.88 4.29
CA CYS A 67 1.39 7.31 3.36
C CYS A 67 0.07 7.10 4.11
N ASN A 68 -0.88 8.03 3.95
CA ASN A 68 -2.06 8.10 4.80
C ASN A 68 -3.37 8.04 4.02
N PHE A 69 -4.46 7.56 4.63
CA PHE A 69 -5.82 7.67 4.09
C PHE A 69 -5.98 7.16 2.66
N SER A 70 -5.18 6.17 2.26
CA SER A 70 -5.08 5.72 0.87
C SER A 70 -5.61 4.30 0.70
N THR A 71 -6.06 4.00 -0.50
CA THR A 71 -6.75 2.76 -0.83
C THR A 71 -6.05 2.06 -1.99
N PHE A 72 -5.78 0.77 -1.81
CA PHE A 72 -5.08 -0.11 -2.74
C PHE A 72 -5.92 -1.38 -2.92
N ILE A 73 -6.71 -1.45 -4.00
CA ILE A 73 -7.74 -2.49 -4.18
C ILE A 73 -7.55 -3.26 -5.49
N GLU A 74 -7.61 -4.58 -5.41
CA GLU A 74 -7.65 -5.48 -6.58
C GLU A 74 -6.50 -5.27 -7.58
N ASN A 75 -5.36 -4.76 -7.10
CA ASN A 75 -4.13 -4.69 -7.88
C ASN A 75 -3.48 -6.07 -7.98
N SER A 76 -2.81 -6.35 -9.09
CA SER A 76 -2.16 -7.63 -9.31
C SER A 76 -0.81 -7.50 -9.98
N GLN A 77 0.14 -8.32 -9.55
CA GLN A 77 1.44 -8.44 -10.19
C GLN A 77 1.93 -9.87 -10.25
N THR A 78 2.78 -10.14 -11.24
CA THR A 78 3.40 -11.46 -11.48
C THR A 78 4.84 -11.54 -10.96
N GLY A 79 5.29 -10.56 -10.18
CA GLY A 79 6.65 -10.55 -9.63
C GLY A 79 6.88 -9.43 -8.61
N SER A 80 7.91 -9.61 -7.78
CA SER A 80 8.38 -8.60 -6.81
C SER A 80 7.26 -8.14 -5.86
N GLU A 81 7.17 -6.85 -5.56
CA GLU A 81 6.27 -6.33 -4.51
C GLU A 81 5.04 -5.60 -5.08
N SER A 82 3.97 -5.43 -4.30
CA SER A 82 2.86 -4.53 -4.67
C SER A 82 3.08 -3.12 -4.12
N LEU A 83 3.32 -3.03 -2.81
CA LEU A 83 3.65 -1.82 -2.06
C LEU A 83 5.11 -1.91 -1.61
N CYS A 84 5.93 -0.93 -1.98
CA CYS A 84 7.34 -0.91 -1.62
C CYS A 84 7.74 0.46 -1.06
N PHE A 85 8.44 0.43 0.06
CA PHE A 85 8.96 1.62 0.73
C PHE A 85 10.45 1.45 0.94
N ASP A 86 11.27 2.28 0.32
CA ASP A 86 12.73 2.26 0.44
C ASP A 86 13.31 3.62 0.90
N SER A 87 14.59 3.64 1.28
CA SER A 87 15.29 4.82 1.77
C SER A 87 16.78 4.77 1.44
N TYR A 88 17.37 5.92 1.11
CA TYR A 88 18.83 6.06 1.01
C TYR A 88 19.53 6.33 2.35
N SER A 89 18.78 6.36 3.45
CA SER A 89 19.33 6.57 4.79
C SER A 89 18.64 5.70 5.83
N ASP A 90 19.46 4.99 6.58
CA ASP A 90 19.07 4.08 7.66
C ASP A 90 18.39 4.79 8.84
N SER A 91 18.57 6.12 8.95
CA SER A 91 18.01 6.94 10.04
C SER A 91 16.56 7.37 9.80
N LEU A 92 16.04 7.17 8.59
CA LEU A 92 14.68 7.59 8.24
C LEU A 92 13.65 6.54 8.66
N ALA A 93 12.40 6.98 8.77
CA ALA A 93 11.28 6.10 9.07
C ALA A 93 10.08 6.41 8.16
N GLN A 94 9.26 5.39 7.91
CA GLN A 94 8.00 5.52 7.18
C GLN A 94 6.84 5.36 8.15
N THR A 95 5.83 6.21 7.99
CA THR A 95 4.53 6.00 8.65
C THR A 95 3.47 5.71 7.58
N VAL A 96 2.72 4.63 7.77
CA VAL A 96 1.59 4.25 6.92
C VAL A 96 0.35 4.14 7.78
N SER A 97 -0.61 5.04 7.61
CA SER A 97 -1.74 5.15 8.53
C SER A 97 -3.08 5.23 7.81
N TYR A 98 -4.13 4.61 8.38
CA TYR A 98 -5.49 4.70 7.83
C TYR A 98 -5.64 4.24 6.38
N CYS A 99 -4.90 3.20 5.98
CA CYS A 99 -4.91 2.69 4.61
C CYS A 99 -5.74 1.41 4.45
N ASN A 100 -6.36 1.24 3.29
CA ASN A 100 -7.08 0.02 2.91
C ASN A 100 -6.29 -0.74 1.84
N VAL A 101 -5.88 -1.96 2.13
CA VAL A 101 -5.16 -2.86 1.22
C VAL A 101 -6.00 -4.13 1.08
N ILE A 102 -6.81 -4.22 0.01
CA ILE A 102 -7.88 -5.21 -0.08
C ILE A 102 -7.84 -5.94 -1.43
N GLY A 103 -7.86 -7.27 -1.40
CA GLY A 103 -8.05 -8.06 -2.62
C GLY A 103 -6.87 -8.03 -3.59
N ASN A 104 -5.70 -7.52 -3.18
CA ASN A 104 -4.53 -7.46 -4.04
C ASN A 104 -3.92 -8.86 -4.20
N LYS A 105 -3.46 -9.17 -5.42
CA LYS A 105 -2.98 -10.50 -5.83
C LYS A 105 -1.56 -10.45 -6.33
N CYS A 106 -0.64 -10.87 -5.47
CA CYS A 106 0.69 -11.32 -5.84
C CYS A 106 0.58 -12.84 -6.07
N GLU A 107 1.31 -13.37 -7.04
CA GLU A 107 1.56 -14.81 -7.11
C GLU A 107 2.43 -15.28 -5.92
N THR A 108 2.74 -16.57 -5.90
CA THR A 108 3.24 -17.26 -4.70
C THR A 108 4.56 -18.00 -4.90
N ASP A 109 5.22 -17.84 -6.04
CA ASP A 109 6.39 -18.63 -6.42
C ASP A 109 7.70 -18.15 -5.76
N ASN A 110 8.22 -16.93 -6.04
CA ASN A 110 9.48 -16.42 -5.48
C ASN A 110 9.48 -14.91 -5.23
N ASN A 111 9.85 -14.51 -3.99
CA ASN A 111 9.99 -13.13 -3.51
C ASN A 111 8.78 -12.21 -3.76
N GLN A 112 7.59 -12.78 -3.88
CA GLN A 112 6.37 -12.02 -4.10
C GLN A 112 5.82 -11.48 -2.77
N VAL A 113 5.81 -10.16 -2.63
CA VAL A 113 5.48 -9.49 -1.37
C VAL A 113 4.33 -8.51 -1.57
N LEU A 114 3.34 -8.51 -0.68
CA LEU A 114 2.31 -7.47 -0.72
C LEU A 114 2.88 -6.12 -0.25
N PHE A 115 3.53 -6.10 0.91
CA PHE A 115 4.04 -4.91 1.57
C PHE A 115 5.51 -5.09 1.98
N SER A 116 6.41 -4.35 1.33
CA SER A 116 7.86 -4.45 1.54
C SER A 116 8.48 -3.15 2.01
N CYS A 117 9.40 -3.27 2.97
CA CYS A 117 10.08 -2.14 3.58
C CYS A 117 11.59 -2.36 3.64
N GLY A 118 12.34 -1.38 3.15
CA GLY A 118 13.81 -1.36 3.22
C GLY A 118 14.36 -0.75 4.53
N TYR A 119 13.51 -0.21 5.40
CA TYR A 119 13.90 0.57 6.58
C TYR A 119 12.77 0.63 7.62
N ALA A 120 13.03 1.24 8.78
CA ALA A 120 12.09 1.31 9.90
C ALA A 120 10.73 1.86 9.47
N THR A 121 9.67 1.07 9.68
CA THR A 121 8.33 1.40 9.20
C THR A 121 7.29 1.13 10.28
N ASN A 122 6.39 2.08 10.48
CA ASN A 122 5.25 1.97 11.36
C ASN A 122 3.96 1.97 10.53
N VAL A 123 3.13 0.97 10.76
CA VAL A 123 1.81 0.83 10.15
C VAL A 123 0.76 0.93 11.24
N ASP A 124 -0.22 1.82 11.07
CA ASP A 124 -1.31 1.97 12.02
C ASP A 124 -2.69 2.13 11.36
N HIS A 125 -3.75 1.68 12.02
CA HIS A 125 -5.14 1.84 11.56
C HIS A 125 -5.39 1.38 10.12
N CYS A 126 -4.63 0.40 9.64
CA CYS A 126 -4.75 -0.11 8.29
C CYS A 126 -5.59 -1.39 8.24
N ILE A 127 -6.17 -1.69 7.08
CA ILE A 127 -6.91 -2.90 6.80
C ILE A 127 -6.20 -3.69 5.70
N PHE A 128 -5.80 -4.93 6.01
CA PHE A 128 -5.22 -5.88 5.08
C PHE A 128 -6.13 -7.11 4.98
N LEU A 129 -6.96 -7.16 3.94
CA LEU A 129 -8.04 -8.16 3.81
C LEU A 129 -8.05 -8.84 2.44
N ASN A 130 -8.20 -10.17 2.41
CA ASN A 130 -8.36 -10.97 1.19
C ASN A 130 -7.22 -10.79 0.18
N ASN A 131 -6.00 -10.48 0.64
CA ASN A 131 -4.85 -10.36 -0.25
C ASN A 131 -4.16 -11.72 -0.40
N THR A 132 -3.51 -11.95 -1.54
CA THR A 132 -2.70 -13.15 -1.78
C THR A 132 -1.26 -12.72 -2.06
N ALA A 133 -0.30 -13.33 -1.38
CA ALA A 133 1.13 -13.13 -1.58
C ALA A 133 1.93 -14.28 -0.95
N LYS A 134 3.19 -14.49 -1.37
CA LYS A 134 4.12 -15.37 -0.64
C LYS A 134 4.43 -14.82 0.75
N TYR A 135 4.70 -13.51 0.82
CA TYR A 135 4.82 -12.75 2.07
C TYR A 135 3.82 -11.59 2.07
N MET A 136 2.97 -11.52 3.08
CA MET A 136 2.11 -10.35 3.30
C MET A 136 2.94 -9.13 3.70
N PHE A 137 3.96 -9.34 4.52
CA PHE A 137 4.86 -8.29 4.98
C PHE A 137 6.30 -8.74 4.86
N TYR A 138 7.17 -7.86 4.40
CA TYR A 138 8.62 -8.07 4.36
C TYR A 138 9.35 -6.83 4.88
N ILE A 139 10.38 -7.05 5.69
CA ILE A 139 11.29 -6.00 6.17
C ILE A 139 12.74 -6.46 6.00
N SER A 140 13.58 -5.57 5.49
CA SER A 140 15.03 -5.81 5.37
C SER A 140 15.69 -6.05 6.74
N SER A 141 16.75 -6.86 6.73
CA SER A 141 17.53 -7.16 7.93
C SER A 141 18.08 -5.90 8.59
N GLY A 142 18.06 -5.84 9.93
CA GLY A 142 18.51 -4.68 10.72
C GLY A 142 17.43 -3.65 10.99
N TYR A 143 16.24 -3.79 10.38
CA TYR A 143 15.11 -2.89 10.60
C TYR A 143 13.92 -3.59 11.22
N THR A 144 12.95 -2.79 11.67
CA THR A 144 11.71 -3.28 12.27
C THR A 144 10.52 -2.71 11.52
N LEU A 145 9.56 -3.59 11.21
CA LEU A 145 8.22 -3.23 10.78
C LEU A 145 7.27 -3.42 11.95
N THR A 146 6.67 -2.32 12.42
CA THR A 146 5.72 -2.33 13.53
C THR A 146 4.32 -2.14 12.98
N ILE A 147 3.43 -3.11 13.18
CA ILE A 147 2.03 -3.04 12.77
C ILE A 147 1.17 -2.92 14.02
N SER A 148 0.45 -1.81 14.15
CA SER A 148 -0.34 -1.48 15.33
C SER A 148 -1.77 -1.09 14.98
N CYS A 149 -2.74 -1.39 15.85
CA CYS A 149 -4.15 -0.97 15.69
C CYS A 149 -4.72 -1.26 14.28
N SER A 150 -4.26 -2.31 13.63
CA SER A 150 -4.56 -2.64 12.24
C SER A 150 -5.27 -3.99 12.17
N ASN A 151 -6.13 -4.16 11.17
CA ASN A 151 -6.75 -5.44 10.89
C ASN A 151 -5.92 -6.17 9.83
N VAL A 152 -5.36 -7.31 10.20
CA VAL A 152 -4.56 -8.17 9.33
C VAL A 152 -5.21 -9.55 9.32
N GLU A 153 -5.47 -10.10 8.13
CA GLU A 153 -6.01 -11.44 8.00
C GLU A 153 -5.10 -12.50 8.63
N SER A 154 -5.70 -13.49 9.31
CA SER A 154 -5.02 -14.47 10.17
C SER A 154 -4.01 -15.40 9.48
N LYS A 155 -3.96 -15.40 8.14
CA LYS A 155 -3.03 -16.21 7.33
C LYS A 155 -1.82 -15.41 6.83
N SER A 156 -1.50 -14.28 7.45
CA SER A 156 -0.38 -13.44 7.01
C SER A 156 0.97 -14.11 7.24
N THR A 157 1.73 -14.29 6.17
CA THR A 157 3.14 -14.71 6.20
C THR A 157 4.06 -13.50 6.24
N THR A 158 5.16 -13.58 6.97
CA THR A 158 6.12 -12.48 7.15
C THR A 158 7.53 -12.90 6.76
N GLY A 159 8.29 -11.99 6.15
CA GLY A 159 9.74 -12.09 6.02
C GLY A 159 10.44 -11.00 6.83
N GLY A 160 11.51 -11.36 7.56
CA GLY A 160 12.20 -10.45 8.47
C GLY A 160 11.48 -10.26 9.82
N THR A 161 11.89 -9.24 10.59
CA THR A 161 11.40 -8.97 11.95
C THR A 161 10.17 -8.05 11.92
N VAL A 162 8.99 -8.65 11.81
CA VAL A 162 7.70 -7.94 11.87
C VAL A 162 7.11 -8.06 13.28
N THR A 163 6.79 -6.93 13.89
CA THR A 163 6.19 -6.89 15.23
C THR A 163 4.76 -6.41 15.14
N PHE A 164 3.86 -7.16 15.77
CA PHE A 164 2.45 -6.84 15.82
C PHE A 164 2.06 -6.38 17.23
N PHE A 165 1.45 -5.20 17.35
CA PHE A 165 0.93 -4.65 18.61
C PHE A 165 -0.55 -4.34 18.48
N HIS A 166 -1.34 -4.60 19.53
CA HIS A 166 -2.76 -4.23 19.55
C HIS A 166 -3.49 -4.65 18.25
N LEU A 167 -3.24 -5.88 17.79
CA LEU A 167 -3.99 -6.48 16.68
C LEU A 167 -5.42 -6.66 17.16
N ASN A 168 -6.27 -5.75 16.76
CA ASN A 168 -7.67 -5.80 17.13
C ASN A 168 -8.43 -6.64 16.11
N THR A 169 -8.76 -7.87 16.48
CA THR A 169 -9.92 -8.55 15.91
C THR A 169 -11.23 -8.03 16.52
N GLU A 170 -11.21 -7.41 17.71
CA GLU A 170 -12.42 -7.04 18.45
C GLU A 170 -12.54 -5.56 18.91
N ASN A 171 -11.44 -4.81 19.14
CA ASN A 171 -11.53 -3.42 19.66
C ASN A 171 -11.00 -2.30 18.73
N CYS A 172 -10.77 -2.57 17.44
CA CYS A 172 -10.62 -1.49 16.46
C CYS A 172 -12.03 -0.99 16.17
N PRO A 173 -12.28 0.33 16.10
CA PRO A 173 -13.63 0.87 16.03
C PRO A 173 -14.42 0.05 15.03
N THR A 174 -15.49 -0.56 15.55
CA THR A 174 -16.31 -1.66 15.03
C THR A 174 -17.07 -1.29 13.76
N GLY A 175 -16.39 -0.65 12.83
CA GLY A 175 -16.86 -0.25 11.53
C GLY A 175 -16.43 -1.20 10.43
N ILE A 176 -15.88 -2.40 10.67
CA ILE A 176 -15.58 -3.31 9.52
C ILE A 176 -16.88 -3.75 8.84
N LYS A 177 -17.97 -3.98 9.60
CA LYS A 177 -19.30 -4.19 9.01
C LYS A 177 -19.85 -2.92 8.35
N ASP A 178 -19.64 -1.74 8.94
CA ASP A 178 -20.09 -0.48 8.34
C ASP A 178 -19.27 -0.03 7.14
N ILE A 179 -17.98 -0.33 7.09
CA ILE A 179 -17.04 -0.06 5.99
C ILE A 179 -17.26 -1.09 4.88
N SER A 180 -17.50 -2.37 5.19
CA SER A 180 -17.89 -3.38 4.20
C SER A 180 -19.26 -3.05 3.59
N ASN A 181 -20.23 -2.64 4.42
CA ASN A 181 -21.54 -2.18 3.94
C ASN A 181 -21.44 -0.86 3.15
N LYS A 182 -20.58 0.09 3.55
CA LYS A 182 -20.35 1.34 2.79
C LYS A 182 -19.53 1.13 1.52
N LEU A 183 -18.54 0.24 1.49
CA LEU A 183 -17.80 -0.14 0.27
C LEU A 183 -18.69 -0.92 -0.70
N SER A 184 -19.57 -1.79 -0.19
CA SER A 184 -20.65 -2.41 -0.97
C SER A 184 -21.59 -1.35 -1.58
N TYR A 185 -21.88 -0.29 -0.83
CA TYR A 185 -22.70 0.83 -1.29
C TYR A 185 -21.97 1.70 -2.35
N LEU A 186 -20.69 2.00 -2.14
CA LEU A 186 -19.86 2.77 -3.07
C LEU A 186 -19.61 2.02 -4.39
N SER A 187 -19.38 0.71 -4.34
CA SER A 187 -19.25 -0.14 -5.54
C SER A 187 -20.58 -0.27 -6.31
N LYS A 188 -21.73 -0.19 -5.63
CA LYS A 188 -23.05 -0.10 -6.28
C LYS A 188 -23.26 1.24 -6.98
N ILE A 189 -22.85 2.36 -6.37
CA ILE A 189 -22.94 3.70 -6.97
C ILE A 189 -22.04 3.80 -8.21
N ALA A 190 -20.79 3.31 -8.14
CA ALA A 190 -19.88 3.31 -9.28
C ALA A 190 -20.40 2.50 -10.48
N LYS A 191 -21.16 1.41 -10.23
CA LYS A 191 -21.82 0.61 -11.28
C LYS A 191 -23.06 1.29 -11.86
N THR A 192 -23.80 2.09 -11.07
CA THR A 192 -24.99 2.81 -11.56
C THR A 192 -24.60 4.01 -12.41
N SER A 193 -23.58 4.78 -12.00
CA SER A 193 -23.09 5.91 -12.80
C SER A 193 -22.46 5.48 -14.14
N ALA A 194 -21.87 4.28 -14.22
CA ALA A 194 -21.34 3.74 -15.47
C ALA A 194 -22.45 3.26 -16.43
N ALA A 195 -23.62 2.84 -15.92
CA ALA A 195 -24.74 2.43 -16.75
C ALA A 195 -25.53 3.62 -17.31
N GLU A 196 -25.65 4.72 -16.56
CA GLU A 196 -26.30 5.96 -17.01
C GLU A 196 -25.46 6.79 -18.00
N LEU A 197 -24.15 6.51 -18.10
CA LEU A 197 -23.25 7.12 -19.10
C LEU A 197 -23.25 6.39 -20.45
N ILE A 198 -23.92 5.23 -20.56
CA ILE A 198 -23.94 4.38 -21.76
C ILE A 198 -25.39 4.16 -22.27
N SER A 199 -26.38 4.79 -21.65
CA SER A 199 -27.78 4.84 -22.12
C SER A 199 -28.12 6.20 -22.73
#